data_AF-A0A5C9E0X1-F1
#
_entry.id   AF-A0A5C9E0X1-F1
#
_cell.length_a   1.000
_cell.length_b   1.000
_cell.length_c   1.000
_cell.angle_alpha   90.00
_cell.angle_beta   90.00
_cell.angle_gamma   90.00
#
_symmetry.space_group_name_H-M   'P 1'
#
loop_
_entity.id
_entity.type
_entity.pdbx_description
1 polymer ?
#
loop_
_entity_poly.entity_id
_entity_poly.type
_entity_poly.pdbx_seq_one_letter_code
_entity_poly.pdbx_strand_id
1 'polypeptide(L)'
;MTAETRDEFSQVLSKIEKIPSPHKENVLDIWERWLESKPQQPYFEDWFIFAQQYDNQQELFTETRVYIRMVRNALKDLETPKTIYRKVRKAIVSIASFFFVIFLAISRFARAGD
;
A
#
# COMPACT_ATOMS: atom_id res chain seq x y z
N MET A 1 -11.84 17.56 9.64
CA MET A 1 -11.69 16.92 8.32
C MET A 1 -11.71 18.01 7.27
N THR A 2 -10.65 18.15 6.47
CA THR A 2 -10.55 19.19 5.44
C THR A 2 -11.39 18.80 4.21
N ALA A 3 -11.66 19.75 3.31
CA ALA A 3 -12.42 19.49 2.08
C ALA A 3 -11.67 18.52 1.14
N GLU A 4 -10.34 18.57 1.13
CA GLU A 4 -9.46 17.69 0.36
C GLU A 4 -9.55 16.24 0.83
N THR A 5 -9.48 16.00 2.14
CA THR A 5 -9.65 14.66 2.72
C THR A 5 -11.03 14.05 2.44
N ARG A 6 -12.07 14.88 2.32
CA ARG A 6 -13.41 14.40 1.93
C ARG A 6 -13.44 13.85 0.51
N ASP A 7 -12.84 14.56 -0.44
CA ASP A 7 -12.76 14.11 -1.84
C ASP A 7 -11.91 12.83 -1.98
N GLU A 8 -10.77 12.78 -1.28
CA GLU A 8 -9.92 11.60 -1.19
C GLU A 8 -10.68 10.37 -0.68
N PHE A 9 -11.47 10.53 0.38
CA PHE A 9 -12.28 9.44 0.93
C PHE A 9 -13.42 9.01 0.01
N SER A 10 -14.01 9.95 -0.76
CA SER A 10 -14.99 9.60 -1.81
C SER A 10 -14.38 8.72 -2.90
N GLN A 11 -13.11 8.93 -3.26
CA GLN A 11 -12.41 8.05 -4.20
C GLN A 11 -12.23 6.64 -3.65
N VAL A 12 -11.92 6.49 -2.35
CA VAL A 12 -11.82 5.18 -1.69
C VAL A 12 -13.19 4.50 -1.64
N LEU A 13 -14.25 5.24 -1.29
CA LEU A 13 -15.62 4.73 -1.25
C LEU A 13 -16.05 4.15 -2.60
N SER A 14 -15.76 4.83 -3.70
CA SER A 14 -16.06 4.33 -5.05
C SER A 14 -15.36 3.00 -5.40
N LYS A 15 -14.24 2.68 -4.74
CA LYS A 15 -13.55 1.38 -4.87
C LYS A 15 -14.22 0.32 -3.99
N ILE A 16 -14.68 0.68 -2.81
CA ILE A 16 -15.42 -0.21 -1.90
C ILE A 16 -16.75 -0.63 -2.55
N GLU A 17 -17.46 0.28 -3.21
CA GLU A 17 -18.73 -0.01 -3.88
C GLU A 17 -18.62 -1.05 -5.01
N LYS A 18 -17.42 -1.23 -5.57
CA LYS A 18 -17.13 -2.23 -6.64
C LYS A 18 -16.85 -3.63 -6.09
N ILE A 19 -16.79 -3.80 -4.77
CA ILE A 19 -16.59 -5.11 -4.15
C ILE A 19 -17.83 -5.98 -4.42
N PRO A 20 -17.67 -7.26 -4.80
CA PRO A 20 -18.79 -8.17 -4.98
C PRO A 20 -19.51 -8.46 -3.65
N SER A 21 -20.83 -8.63 -3.72
CA SER A 21 -21.63 -9.15 -2.60
C SER A 21 -21.22 -10.61 -2.29
N PRO A 22 -21.15 -11.05 -1.02
CA PRO A 22 -21.65 -10.41 0.21
C PRO A 22 -20.64 -9.50 0.93
N HIS A 23 -19.38 -9.45 0.49
CA HIS A 23 -18.31 -8.78 1.25
C HIS A 23 -18.42 -7.26 1.27
N LYS A 24 -19.09 -6.68 0.27
CA LYS A 24 -19.28 -5.23 0.15
C LYS A 24 -19.90 -4.62 1.41
N GLU A 25 -20.98 -5.21 1.91
CA GLU A 25 -21.73 -4.67 3.06
C GLU A 25 -20.88 -4.69 4.33
N ASN A 26 -20.14 -5.78 4.54
CA ASN A 26 -19.24 -5.91 5.67
C ASN A 26 -18.11 -4.86 5.61
N VAL A 27 -17.48 -4.70 4.46
CA VAL A 27 -16.39 -3.71 4.29
C VAL A 27 -16.90 -2.27 4.42
N LEU A 28 -18.13 -1.99 3.96
CA LEU A 28 -18.79 -0.69 4.15
C LEU A 28 -19.08 -0.41 5.63
N ASP A 29 -19.62 -1.37 6.38
CA ASP A 29 -19.86 -1.22 7.81
C ASP A 29 -18.55 -0.94 8.57
N ILE A 30 -17.48 -1.69 8.27
CA ILE A 30 -16.15 -1.44 8.86
C ILE A 30 -15.64 -0.05 8.48
N TRP A 31 -15.85 0.38 7.24
CA TRP A 31 -15.46 1.72 6.76
C TRP A 31 -16.19 2.85 7.48
N GLU A 32 -17.50 2.74 7.66
CA GLU A 32 -18.30 3.73 8.37
C GLU A 32 -17.89 3.85 9.84
N ARG A 33 -17.73 2.70 10.52
CA ARG A 33 -17.25 2.66 11.92
C ARG A 33 -15.86 3.27 12.06
N TRP A 34 -14.98 3.04 11.08
CA TRP A 34 -13.66 3.66 11.07
C TRP A 34 -13.76 5.19 10.97
N LEU A 35 -14.60 5.72 10.07
CA LEU A 35 -14.83 7.17 9.96
C LEU A 35 -15.38 7.79 11.25
N GLU A 36 -16.27 7.09 11.94
CA GLU A 36 -16.83 7.52 13.24
C GLU A 36 -15.76 7.58 14.35
N SER A 37 -14.74 6.72 14.27
CA SER A 37 -13.62 6.67 15.23
C SER A 37 -12.66 7.87 15.15
N LYS A 38 -12.91 8.82 14.22
CA LYS A 38 -12.06 10.00 13.95
C LYS A 38 -10.63 9.59 13.56
N PRO A 39 -10.47 9.03 12.35
CA PRO A 39 -9.21 8.45 11.94
C PRO A 39 -8.07 9.47 11.87
N GLN A 40 -6.87 9.01 12.18
CA GLN A 40 -5.67 9.85 12.24
C GLN A 40 -4.71 9.49 11.10
N GLN A 41 -3.90 10.49 10.70
CA GLN A 41 -2.84 10.24 9.72
C GLN A 41 -1.68 9.48 10.36
N PRO A 42 -1.02 8.55 9.63
CA PRO A 42 -1.34 8.14 8.27
C PRO A 42 -2.56 7.21 8.21
N TYR A 43 -3.58 7.60 7.44
CA TYR A 43 -4.86 6.93 7.31
C TYR A 43 -4.71 5.48 6.85
N PHE A 44 -3.74 5.17 5.98
CA PHE A 44 -3.51 3.78 5.56
C PHE A 44 -3.09 2.86 6.71
N GLU A 45 -2.38 3.37 7.71
CA GLU A 45 -1.90 2.58 8.85
C GLU A 45 -2.98 2.50 9.92
N ASP A 46 -3.64 3.63 10.19
CA ASP A 46 -4.77 3.72 11.12
C ASP A 46 -5.92 2.78 10.68
N TRP A 47 -6.28 2.80 9.39
CA TRP A 47 -7.23 1.85 8.80
C TRP A 47 -6.80 0.40 9.01
N PHE A 48 -5.52 0.09 8.77
CA PHE A 48 -5.03 -1.28 8.89
C PHE A 48 -5.14 -1.79 10.32
N ILE A 49 -4.79 -0.96 11.30
CA ILE A 49 -4.89 -1.29 12.73
C ILE A 49 -6.36 -1.48 13.13
N PHE A 50 -7.24 -0.59 12.68
CA PHE A 50 -8.68 -0.65 12.98
C PHE A 50 -9.33 -1.89 12.35
N ALA A 51 -9.15 -2.09 11.04
CA ALA A 51 -9.81 -3.14 10.29
C ALA A 51 -9.27 -4.55 10.64
N GLN A 52 -8.04 -4.66 11.17
CA GLN A 52 -7.50 -5.92 11.67
C GLN A 52 -8.35 -6.57 12.78
N GLN A 53 -9.13 -5.77 13.52
CA GLN A 53 -10.02 -6.28 14.57
C GLN A 53 -11.20 -7.08 14.01
N TYR A 54 -11.52 -6.87 12.73
CA TYR A 54 -12.63 -7.50 12.02
C TYR A 54 -12.18 -8.64 11.11
N ASP A 55 -10.87 -8.94 11.09
CA ASP A 55 -10.31 -10.06 10.35
C ASP A 55 -10.10 -11.27 11.27
N ASN A 56 -10.43 -12.47 10.78
CA ASN A 56 -10.16 -13.70 11.52
C ASN A 56 -8.67 -14.02 11.42
N GLN A 57 -7.91 -13.70 12.49
CA GLN A 57 -6.48 -13.96 12.55
C GLN A 57 -6.12 -15.45 12.54
N GLN A 58 -7.08 -16.35 12.81
CA GLN A 58 -6.86 -17.79 12.81
C GLN A 58 -6.86 -18.39 11.40
N GLU A 59 -7.44 -17.69 10.43
CA GLU A 59 -7.45 -18.12 9.04
C GLU A 59 -6.28 -17.50 8.25
N LEU A 60 -5.55 -18.35 7.53
CA LEU A 60 -4.43 -17.94 6.67
C LEU A 60 -4.90 -17.03 5.53
N PHE A 61 -6.12 -17.23 5.02
CA PHE A 61 -6.71 -16.41 3.97
C PHE A 61 -8.22 -16.25 4.20
N THR A 62 -8.64 -15.01 4.39
CA THR A 62 -10.05 -14.61 4.34
C THR A 62 -10.24 -13.67 3.15
N GLU A 63 -11.36 -13.77 2.43
CA GLU A 63 -11.68 -12.80 1.37
C GLU A 63 -11.78 -11.37 1.93
N THR A 64 -12.27 -11.24 3.17
CA THR A 64 -12.31 -9.99 3.92
C THR A 64 -10.92 -9.34 4.05
N ARG A 65 -9.86 -10.11 4.33
CA ARG A 65 -8.48 -9.60 4.38
C ARG A 65 -8.02 -9.03 3.04
N VAL A 66 -8.47 -9.61 1.92
CA VAL A 66 -8.16 -9.09 0.58
C VAL A 66 -8.77 -7.70 0.41
N TYR A 67 -10.04 -7.53 0.78
CA TYR A 67 -10.74 -6.25 0.64
C TYR A 67 -10.24 -5.20 1.64
N ILE A 68 -9.94 -5.57 2.89
CA ILE A 68 -9.30 -4.66 3.87
C ILE A 68 -7.96 -4.15 3.33
N ARG A 69 -7.15 -5.04 2.74
CA ARG A 69 -5.87 -4.68 2.13
C ARG A 69 -6.05 -3.80 0.89
N MET A 70 -7.10 -4.02 0.10
CA MET A 70 -7.45 -3.16 -1.03
C MET A 70 -7.72 -1.72 -0.56
N VAL A 71 -8.51 -1.54 0.50
CA VAL A 71 -8.81 -0.22 1.08
C VAL A 71 -7.54 0.45 1.62
N ARG A 72 -6.69 -0.32 2.34
CA ARG A 72 -5.37 0.16 2.80
C ARG A 72 -4.53 0.71 1.64
N ASN A 73 -4.45 -0.04 0.54
CA ASN A 73 -3.68 0.36 -0.63
C ASN A 73 -4.27 1.62 -1.28
N ALA A 74 -5.59 1.73 -1.35
CA ALA A 74 -6.25 2.93 -1.86
C ALA A 74 -5.92 4.16 -1.02
N LEU A 75 -5.96 4.06 0.31
CA LEU A 75 -5.55 5.14 1.22
C LEU A 75 -4.06 5.48 1.05
N LYS A 76 -3.21 4.45 0.97
CA LYS A 76 -1.78 4.63 0.77
C LYS A 76 -1.46 5.35 -0.55
N ASP A 77 -2.17 5.05 -1.63
CA ASP A 77 -1.98 5.70 -2.92
C ASP A 77 -2.38 7.19 -2.90
N LEU A 78 -3.29 7.58 -2.00
CA LEU A 78 -3.69 8.98 -1.79
C LEU A 78 -2.67 9.72 -0.93
N GLU A 79 -2.22 9.11 0.17
CA GLU A 79 -1.28 9.74 1.10
C GLU A 79 0.18 9.73 0.62
N THR A 80 0.58 8.76 -0.20
CA THR A 80 1.98 8.67 -0.66
C THR A 80 2.17 9.51 -1.91
N PRO A 81 3.04 10.55 -1.89
CA PRO A 81 3.31 11.33 -3.09
C PRO A 81 3.92 10.42 -4.17
N LYS A 82 3.24 10.30 -5.33
CA LYS A 82 3.70 9.51 -6.49
C LYS A 82 5.15 9.82 -6.93
N THR A 83 5.65 11.01 -6.58
CA THR A 83 7.02 11.47 -6.82
C THR A 83 8.08 10.70 -6.04
N ILE A 84 7.79 10.19 -4.84
CA ILE A 84 8.78 9.47 -4.00
C ILE A 84 9.15 8.13 -4.65
N TYR A 85 8.17 7.35 -5.11
CA TYR A 85 8.42 6.09 -5.81
C TYR A 85 9.21 6.27 -7.10
N ARG A 86 8.99 7.36 -7.84
CA ARG A 86 9.75 7.68 -9.05
C ARG A 86 11.22 7.99 -8.75
N LYS A 87 11.51 8.63 -7.60
CA LYS A 87 12.89 8.90 -7.15
C LYS A 87 13.60 7.61 -6.70
N VAL A 88 12.91 6.76 -5.93
CA VAL A 88 13.47 5.49 -5.45
C VAL A 88 13.82 4.55 -6.61
N ARG A 89 12.95 4.43 -7.63
CA ARG A 89 13.27 3.62 -8.83
C ARG A 89 14.52 4.09 -9.56
N LYS A 90 14.71 5.41 -9.71
CA LYS A 90 15.92 5.96 -10.34
C LYS A 90 17.18 5.67 -9.53
N ALA A 91 17.09 5.78 -8.19
CA ALA A 91 18.21 5.48 -7.30
C ALA A 91 18.64 4.00 -7.39
N ILE A 92 17.68 3.07 -7.40
CA ILE A 92 17.95 1.63 -7.51
C ILE A 92 18.65 1.29 -8.83
N VAL A 93 18.20 1.85 -9.96
CA VAL A 93 18.82 1.60 -11.28
C VAL A 93 20.27 2.11 -11.30
N SER A 94 20.53 3.30 -10.75
CA SER A 94 21.89 3.86 -10.69
C SER A 94 22.84 2.97 -9.87
N ILE A 95 22.35 2.45 -8.75
CA ILE A 95 23.13 1.57 -7.87
C ILE A 95 23.44 0.24 -8.56
N ALA A 96 22.47 -0.35 -9.26
CA ALA A 96 22.67 -1.59 -10.01
C ALA A 96 23.72 -1.45 -11.13
N SER A 97 23.71 -0.32 -11.85
CA SER A 97 24.72 -0.04 -12.89
C SER A 97 26.14 0.11 -12.31
N PHE A 98 26.27 0.74 -11.14
CA PHE A 98 27.55 0.88 -10.46
C PHE A 98 28.10 -0.47 -10.00
N PHE A 99 27.26 -1.30 -9.37
CA PHE A 99 27.66 -2.67 -8.98
C PHE A 99 28.03 -3.54 -10.17
N PHE A 100 27.34 -3.40 -11.30
CA PHE A 100 27.66 -4.14 -12.53
C PHE A 100 29.04 -3.77 -13.09
N VAL A 101 29.39 -2.48 -13.10
CA VAL A 101 30.72 -2.03 -13.54
C VAL A 101 31.83 -2.54 -12.62
N ILE A 102 31.61 -2.49 -11.30
CA ILE A 102 32.56 -3.05 -10.32
C ILE A 102 32.73 -4.55 -10.54
N PHE A 103 31.62 -5.29 -10.69
CA PHE A 103 31.65 -6.72 -10.92
C PHE A 103 32.42 -7.09 -12.19
N LEU A 104 32.22 -6.33 -13.28
CA LEU A 104 32.97 -6.51 -14.53
C LEU A 104 34.45 -6.18 -14.38
N ALA A 105 34.79 -5.11 -13.67
CA ALA A 105 36.18 -4.73 -13.43
C ALA A 105 36.92 -5.81 -12.63
N ILE A 106 36.33 -6.29 -11.53
CA ILE A 106 36.90 -7.39 -10.73
C ILE A 106 37.01 -8.67 -11.56
N SER A 107 35.97 -9.02 -12.31
CA SER A 107 35.96 -10.21 -13.18
C SER A 107 37.06 -10.16 -14.26
N ARG A 108 37.38 -8.96 -14.77
CA ARG A 108 38.43 -8.75 -15.76
C ARG A 108 39.83 -8.91 -15.15
N PHE A 109 40.06 -8.39 -13.95
CA PHE A 109 41.33 -8.58 -13.23
C PHE A 109 41.54 -10.04 -12.81
N ALA A 110 40.49 -10.74 -12.38
CA ALA A 110 40.57 -12.16 -12.01
C ALA A 110 40.94 -13.06 -13.20
N ARG A 111 40.50 -12.73 -14.41
CA ARG A 111 40.83 -13.48 -15.65
C ARG A 111 42.22 -13.18 -16.23
N ALA A 112 42.88 -12.10 -15.83
CA ALA A 112 44.19 -11.70 -16.35
C ALA A 112 45.36 -12.20 -15.47
N GLY A 113 45.07 -12.92 -14.40
CA GLY A 113 46.05 -13.51 -13.48
C GLY A 113 46.28 -15.02 -13.66
N ASP A 114 45.58 -15.65 -14.61
CA ASP A 114 45.91 -16.96 -15.19
C ASP A 114 46.68 -16.75 -16.51
#